data_AF-G7VHU6-F1
#
_entry.id   AF-G7VHU6-F1
#
_cell.length_a   1.000
_cell.length_b   1.000
_cell.length_c   1.000
_cell.angle_alpha   90.00
_cell.angle_beta   90.00
_cell.angle_gamma   90.00
#
_symmetry.space_group_name_H-M   'P 1'
#
loop_
_entity.id
_entity.type
_entity.pdbx_description
1 polymer ?
#
loop_
_entity_poly.entity_id
_entity_poly.type
_entity_poly.pdbx_seq_one_letter_code
_entity_poly.pdbx_strand_id
1 'polypeptide(L)'
;MSDAVAVALAFTILFLLMIGTVYLVMLIAPRRPTPGKLMRYEAGNPETGPAKAPLAMQYLGYILMLVALEPAVAIPLAVQMAFKDLALTATAALIGGVVAVSASLYGYHYAKKIELWRASA
;
A
#
# COMPACT_ATOMS: atom_id res chain seq x y z
N MET A 1 11.62 -3.19 -31.47
CA MET A 1 10.69 -2.72 -30.43
C MET A 1 11.54 -2.12 -29.31
N SER A 2 11.24 -0.92 -28.81
CA SER A 2 12.01 -0.38 -27.68
C SER A 2 11.62 -1.11 -26.38
N ASP A 3 12.52 -1.15 -25.41
CA ASP A 3 12.28 -1.80 -24.11
C ASP A 3 11.03 -1.24 -23.41
N ALA A 4 10.81 0.09 -23.51
CA ALA A 4 9.62 0.73 -23.00
C ALA A 4 8.33 0.22 -23.65
N VAL A 5 8.34 -0.01 -24.97
CA VAL A 5 7.19 -0.59 -25.69
C VAL A 5 7.01 -2.05 -25.29
N ALA A 6 8.08 -2.81 -25.09
CA ALA A 6 8.02 -4.19 -24.62
C ALA A 6 7.35 -4.30 -23.24
N VAL A 7 7.77 -3.44 -22.30
CA VAL A 7 7.20 -3.36 -20.95
C VAL A 7 5.74 -2.93 -21.00
N ALA A 8 5.41 -1.87 -21.73
CA ALA A 8 4.04 -1.40 -21.88
C ALA A 8 3.13 -2.50 -22.46
N LEU A 9 3.61 -3.23 -23.46
CA LEU A 9 2.89 -4.36 -24.05
C LEU A 9 2.65 -5.47 -23.03
N ALA A 10 3.68 -5.85 -22.26
CA ALA A 10 3.56 -6.88 -21.23
C ALA A 10 2.49 -6.52 -20.17
N PHE A 11 2.55 -5.29 -19.62
CA PHE A 11 1.55 -4.82 -18.65
C PHE A 11 0.14 -4.74 -19.25
N THR A 12 0.02 -4.33 -20.52
CA THR A 12 -1.26 -4.30 -21.23
C THR A 12 -1.84 -5.71 -21.37
N ILE A 13 -1.03 -6.69 -21.77
CA ILE A 13 -1.47 -8.08 -21.89
C ILE A 13 -1.94 -8.61 -20.53
N LEU A 14 -1.16 -8.41 -19.46
CA LEU A 14 -1.55 -8.83 -18.11
C LEU A 14 -2.86 -8.20 -17.66
N PHE A 15 -3.05 -6.91 -17.92
CA PHE A 15 -4.28 -6.20 -17.59
C PHE A 15 -5.49 -6.74 -18.38
N LEU A 16 -5.32 -6.97 -19.69
CA LEU A 16 -6.36 -7.55 -20.54
C LEU A 16 -6.71 -8.98 -20.12
N LEU A 17 -5.72 -9.79 -19.72
CA LEU A 17 -5.95 -11.15 -19.20
C LEU A 17 -6.72 -11.11 -17.87
N MET A 18 -6.37 -10.20 -16.96
CA MET A 18 -7.09 -10.01 -15.70
C MET A 18 -8.56 -9.64 -15.96
N ILE A 19 -8.81 -8.61 -16.78
CA ILE A 19 -10.16 -8.19 -17.14
C ILE A 19 -10.91 -9.32 -17.84
N GLY A 20 -10.29 -9.94 -18.85
CA GLY A 20 -10.87 -11.03 -19.62
C GLY A 20 -11.29 -12.20 -18.73
N THR A 21 -10.48 -12.55 -17.73
CA THR A 21 -10.79 -13.61 -16.77
C THR A 21 -12.02 -13.25 -15.92
N VAL A 22 -12.09 -12.02 -15.39
CA VAL A 22 -13.26 -11.57 -14.61
C VAL A 22 -14.54 -11.64 -15.46
N TYR A 23 -14.51 -11.13 -16.68
CA TYR A 23 -15.68 -11.16 -17.56
C TYR A 23 -16.06 -12.57 -17.99
N LEU A 24 -15.08 -13.43 -18.30
CA LEU A 24 -15.32 -14.83 -18.62
C LEU A 24 -16.03 -15.55 -17.48
N VAL A 25 -15.57 -15.36 -16.23
CA VAL A 25 -16.23 -15.90 -15.04
C VAL A 25 -17.65 -15.34 -14.89
N MET A 26 -17.86 -14.04 -15.09
CA MET A 26 -19.20 -13.42 -15.02
C MET A 26 -20.18 -13.90 -16.10
N LEU A 27 -19.68 -14.43 -17.22
CA LEU A 27 -20.50 -15.03 -18.28
C LEU A 27 -20.97 -16.45 -17.91
N ILE A 28 -20.11 -17.25 -17.28
CA ILE A 28 -20.43 -18.66 -16.93
C ILE A 28 -21.02 -18.80 -15.52
N ALA A 29 -20.83 -17.82 -14.63
CA ALA A 29 -21.25 -17.91 -13.23
C ALA A 29 -22.79 -17.91 -13.07
N PRO A 30 -23.36 -18.79 -12.22
CA PRO A 30 -24.78 -18.79 -11.91
C PRO A 30 -25.24 -17.51 -11.21
N ARG A 31 -26.19 -16.78 -11.82
CA ARG A 31 -26.73 -15.52 -11.28
C ARG A 31 -27.94 -15.76 -10.38
N ARG A 32 -27.70 -16.32 -9.18
CA ARG A 32 -28.76 -16.62 -8.18
C ARG A 32 -28.49 -15.90 -6.85
N PRO A 33 -28.67 -14.56 -6.78
CA PRO A 33 -28.59 -13.83 -5.52
C PRO A 33 -29.76 -14.25 -4.62
N THR A 34 -29.46 -14.51 -3.35
CA THR A 34 -30.46 -14.72 -2.31
C THR A 34 -30.19 -13.70 -1.20
N PRO A 35 -31.19 -13.30 -0.40
CA PRO A 35 -30.99 -12.33 0.67
C PRO A 35 -29.79 -12.70 1.57
N GLY A 36 -29.69 -13.96 2.00
CA GLY A 36 -28.56 -14.44 2.81
C GLY A 36 -27.19 -14.42 2.12
N LYS A 37 -27.12 -14.50 0.78
CA LYS A 37 -25.84 -14.35 0.03
C LYS A 37 -25.40 -12.89 -0.10
N LEU A 38 -26.31 -11.95 0.11
CA LEU A 38 -26.06 -10.52 0.05
C LEU A 38 -25.76 -9.91 1.42
N MET A 39 -26.15 -10.59 2.51
CA MET A 39 -25.86 -10.18 3.88
C MET A 39 -24.36 -10.27 4.20
N ARG A 40 -23.93 -9.46 5.17
CA ARG A 40 -22.54 -9.51 5.68
C ARG A 40 -22.28 -10.85 6.37
N TYR A 41 -21.06 -11.37 6.19
CA TYR A 41 -20.59 -12.53 6.94
C TYR A 41 -20.35 -12.17 8.42
N GLU A 42 -21.05 -12.84 9.34
CA GLU A 42 -21.01 -12.60 10.79
C GLU A 42 -20.91 -13.92 11.58
N ALA A 43 -20.15 -14.89 11.08
CA ALA A 43 -19.96 -16.20 11.71
C ALA A 43 -21.27 -16.91 12.14
N GLY A 44 -22.35 -16.70 11.39
CA GLY A 44 -23.67 -17.29 11.63
C GLY A 44 -24.66 -16.41 12.39
N ASN A 45 -24.23 -15.25 12.92
CA ASN A 45 -25.12 -14.26 13.52
C ASN A 45 -25.79 -13.40 12.42
N PRO A 46 -27.02 -12.88 12.62
CA PRO A 46 -27.53 -11.82 11.76
C PRO A 46 -26.65 -10.58 11.82
N GLU A 47 -26.66 -9.79 10.75
CA GLU A 47 -25.91 -8.54 10.68
C GLU A 47 -26.38 -7.56 11.77
N THR A 48 -25.45 -7.15 12.63
CA THR A 48 -25.74 -6.22 13.72
C THR A 48 -24.68 -5.13 13.81
N GLY A 49 -25.12 -3.90 14.05
CA GLY A 49 -24.24 -2.75 14.28
C GLY A 49 -23.61 -2.16 13.01
N PRO A 50 -22.86 -1.05 13.16
CA PRO A 50 -22.26 -0.35 12.03
C PRO A 50 -21.29 -1.22 11.23
N ALA A 51 -21.26 -0.98 9.92
CA ALA A 51 -20.54 -1.78 8.95
C ALA A 51 -19.01 -1.84 9.19
N LYS A 52 -18.46 -0.80 9.82
CA LYS A 52 -17.02 -0.55 9.94
C LYS A 52 -16.73 -0.03 11.34
N ALA A 53 -15.82 -0.68 12.05
CA ALA A 53 -15.13 -0.03 13.15
C ALA A 53 -14.33 1.16 12.57
N PRO A 54 -14.18 2.28 13.29
CA PRO A 54 -13.24 3.30 12.86
C PRO A 54 -11.87 2.65 12.70
N LEU A 55 -11.26 2.84 11.54
CA LEU A 55 -9.99 2.23 11.20
C LEU A 55 -8.99 2.62 12.29
N ALA A 56 -8.37 1.64 12.95
CA ALA A 56 -7.31 1.93 13.90
C ALA A 56 -6.17 2.60 13.12
N MET A 57 -6.05 3.92 13.25
CA MET A 57 -5.03 4.73 12.57
C MET A 57 -3.62 4.46 13.12
N GLN A 58 -3.45 3.44 13.97
CA GLN A 58 -2.16 2.84 14.31
C GLN A 58 -1.34 2.49 13.05
N TYR A 59 -2.00 2.08 11.96
CA TYR A 59 -1.33 1.80 10.69
C TYR A 59 -0.67 3.02 10.06
N LEU A 60 -1.12 4.24 10.38
CA LEU A 60 -0.52 5.47 9.86
C LEU A 60 0.95 5.58 10.29
N GLY A 61 1.27 5.21 11.53
CA GLY A 61 2.65 5.21 12.01
C GLY A 61 3.56 4.30 11.17
N TYR A 62 3.08 3.12 10.80
CA TYR A 62 3.82 2.19 9.93
C TYR A 62 3.90 2.67 8.47
N ILE A 63 2.86 3.35 7.97
CA ILE A 63 2.89 3.96 6.63
C ILE A 63 3.94 5.07 6.59
N LEU A 64 4.05 5.90 7.63
CA LEU A 64 5.08 6.94 7.70
C LEU A 64 6.50 6.35 7.69
N MET A 65 6.71 5.21 8.36
CA MET A 65 7.99 4.48 8.31
C MET A 65 8.34 4.06 6.88
N LEU A 66 7.37 3.46 6.17
CA LEU A 66 7.55 2.98 4.79
C LEU A 66 7.82 4.14 3.82
N VAL A 67 6.98 5.17 3.86
CA VAL A 67 7.06 6.32 2.94
C VAL A 67 8.33 7.14 3.16
N ALA A 68 8.89 7.15 4.37
CA ALA A 68 10.18 7.82 4.61
C ALA A 68 11.37 7.01 4.07
N LEU A 69 11.27 5.68 4.01
CA LEU A 69 12.34 4.81 3.52
C LEU A 69 12.53 4.91 2.00
N GLU A 70 11.43 5.00 1.24
CA GLU A 70 11.46 5.07 -0.23
C GLU A 70 12.37 6.20 -0.78
N PRO A 71 12.17 7.48 -0.41
CA PRO A 71 13.03 8.57 -0.89
C PRO A 71 14.44 8.50 -0.31
N ALA A 72 14.61 7.95 0.89
CA ALA A 72 15.93 7.77 1.50
C ALA A 72 16.84 6.85 0.68
N VAL A 73 16.26 5.94 -0.11
CA VAL A 73 16.99 5.07 -1.03
C VAL A 73 16.97 5.62 -2.46
N ALA A 74 15.83 6.12 -2.94
CA ALA A 74 15.68 6.57 -4.32
C ALA A 74 16.54 7.80 -4.64
N ILE A 75 16.64 8.76 -3.71
CA ILE A 75 17.38 10.01 -3.94
C ILE A 75 18.90 9.76 -4.09
N PRO A 76 19.58 9.03 -3.18
CA PRO A 76 21.00 8.73 -3.36
C PRO A 76 21.31 7.98 -4.65
N LEU A 77 20.45 7.03 -5.05
CA LEU A 77 20.59 6.32 -6.32
C LEU A 77 20.48 7.28 -7.51
N ALA A 78 19.47 8.17 -7.51
CA ALA A 78 19.32 9.18 -8.55
C ALA A 78 20.51 10.15 -8.62
N VAL A 79 21.02 10.59 -7.46
CA VAL A 79 22.21 11.45 -7.34
C VAL A 79 23.44 10.76 -7.93
N GLN A 80 23.67 9.49 -7.58
CA GLN A 80 24.80 8.72 -8.13
C GLN A 80 24.69 8.55 -9.64
N MET A 81 23.48 8.28 -10.16
CA MET A 81 23.25 8.14 -11.60
C MET A 81 23.46 9.44 -12.36
N ALA A 82 23.07 10.58 -11.78
CA ALA A 82 23.15 11.90 -12.42
C ALA A 82 24.55 12.51 -12.37
N PHE A 83 25.20 12.49 -11.20
CA PHE A 83 26.44 13.23 -10.96
C PHE A 83 27.69 12.35 -10.90
N LYS A 84 27.53 11.03 -10.65
CA LYS A 84 28.63 10.07 -10.45
C LYS A 84 29.64 10.48 -9.38
N ASP A 85 29.21 11.33 -8.45
CA ASP A 85 30.02 11.84 -7.34
C ASP A 85 29.71 11.02 -6.08
N LEU A 86 30.73 10.31 -5.60
CA LEU A 86 30.62 9.46 -4.41
C LEU A 86 30.38 10.28 -3.14
N ALA A 87 31.01 11.44 -3.00
CA ALA A 87 30.87 12.27 -1.81
C ALA A 87 29.45 12.83 -1.71
N LEU A 88 28.94 13.38 -2.81
CA LEU A 88 27.57 13.88 -2.88
C LEU A 88 26.53 12.77 -2.64
N THR A 89 26.75 11.59 -3.22
CA THR A 89 25.90 10.41 -3.01
C THR A 89 25.90 9.96 -1.55
N ALA A 90 27.09 9.88 -0.93
CA ALA A 90 27.21 9.53 0.48
C ALA A 90 26.52 10.56 1.39
N THR A 91 26.66 11.85 1.10
CA THR A 91 25.94 12.92 1.82
C THR A 91 24.43 12.79 1.67
N ALA A 92 23.93 12.55 0.45
CA ALA A 92 22.50 12.34 0.21
C ALA A 92 21.98 11.10 0.96
N ALA A 93 22.74 10.00 0.98
CA ALA A 93 22.39 8.77 1.69
C ALA A 93 22.37 8.97 3.21
N LEU A 94 23.33 9.73 3.76
CA LEU A 94 23.37 10.06 5.19
C LEU A 94 22.15 10.91 5.58
N ILE A 95 21.83 11.94 4.81
CA ILE A 95 20.64 12.79 5.05
C ILE A 95 19.37 11.94 4.96
N GLY A 96 19.22 11.12 3.91
CA GLY A 96 18.10 10.21 3.73
C GLY A 96 17.96 9.23 4.89
N GLY A 97 19.06 8.63 5.34
CA GLY A 97 19.09 7.71 6.48
C GLY A 97 18.68 8.38 7.78
N VAL A 98 19.16 9.59 8.07
CA VAL A 98 18.75 10.37 9.24
C VAL A 98 17.25 10.65 9.20
N VAL A 99 16.73 11.12 8.06
CA VAL A 99 15.29 11.40 7.89
C VAL A 99 14.46 10.12 8.07
N ALA A 100 14.87 9.01 7.45
CA ALA A 100 14.16 7.73 7.55
C ALA A 100 14.14 7.20 8.99
N VAL A 101 15.26 7.27 9.71
CA VAL A 101 15.34 6.87 11.13
C VAL A 101 14.49 7.79 12.00
N SER A 102 14.57 9.11 11.83
CA SER A 102 13.76 10.07 12.60
C SER A 102 12.26 9.87 12.37
N ALA A 103 11.84 9.77 11.11
CA ALA A 103 10.46 9.49 10.75
C ALA A 103 10.01 8.13 11.29
N SER A 104 10.90 7.13 11.30
CA SER A 104 10.57 5.81 11.79
C SER A 104 10.41 5.74 13.30
N LEU A 105 11.28 6.41 14.05
CA LEU A 105 11.15 6.56 15.50
C LEU A 105 9.84 7.28 15.83
N TYR A 106 9.54 8.37 15.14
CA TYR A 106 8.28 9.08 15.30
C TYR A 106 7.08 8.19 15.01
N GLY A 107 7.05 7.52 13.86
CA GLY A 107 5.97 6.62 13.44
C GLY A 107 5.75 5.48 14.42
N TYR A 108 6.82 4.87 14.92
CA TYR A 108 6.77 3.81 15.93
C TYR A 108 6.19 4.29 17.26
N HIS A 109 6.64 5.44 17.76
CA HIS A 109 6.11 6.02 18.99
C HIS A 109 4.64 6.43 18.85
N TYR A 110 4.28 6.98 17.70
CA TYR A 110 2.90 7.35 17.38
C TYR A 110 1.97 6.13 17.30
N ALA A 111 2.40 5.05 16.64
CA ALA A 111 1.65 3.82 16.53
C ALA A 111 1.32 3.19 17.89
N LYS A 112 2.21 3.34 18.89
CA LYS A 112 2.00 2.82 20.25
C LYS A 112 0.97 3.56 21.09
N LYS A 113 0.56 4.77 20.71
CA LYS A 113 -0.43 5.58 21.45
C LYS A 113 -1.85 5.06 21.23
N ILE A 114 -2.13 3.88 21.78
CA ILE A 114 -3.41 3.18 21.61
C ILE A 114 -4.59 4.06 22.06
N GLU A 115 -4.40 4.97 23.02
CA GLU A 115 -5.45 5.91 23.42
C GLU A 115 -5.96 6.80 22.27
N LEU A 116 -5.14 7.11 21.27
CA LEU A 116 -5.56 7.90 20.10
C LEU A 116 -6.41 7.11 19.10
N TRP A 117 -6.38 5.77 19.21
CA TRP A 117 -6.92 4.84 18.21
C TRP A 117 -8.12 4.05 18.70
N ARG A 118 -8.41 4.11 19.99
CA ARG A 118 -9.66 3.55 20.52
C ARG A 118 -10.80 4.39 19.97
N ALA A 119 -11.71 3.74 19.26
CA ALA A 119 -13.04 4.26 19.08
C ALA A 119 -13.59 4.57 20.48
N SER A 120 -13.87 5.83 20.80
CA SER A 120 -14.70 6.15 21.96
C SER A 120 -16.00 5.38 21.76
N ALA A 121 -16.26 4.40 22.62
CA ALA A 121 -17.55 3.74 22.70
C ALA A 121 -18.61 4.72 23.21
#